data_AF-A0A7Y7CXX6-F1
#
_entry.id   AF-A0A7Y7CXX6-F1
#
_cell.length_a   1.000
_cell.length_b   1.000
_cell.length_c   1.000
_cell.angle_alpha   90.00
_cell.angle_beta   90.00
_cell.angle_gamma   90.00
#
_symmetry.space_group_name_H-M   'P 1'
#
loop_
_entity.id
_entity.type
_entity.pdbx_description
1 polymer ?
#
loop_
_entity_poly.entity_id
_entity_poly.type
_entity_poly.pdbx_seq_one_letter_code
_entity_poly.pdbx_strand_id
1 'polypeptide(L)'
;MNRVFLLMAAAILTLAAACTPSSESGGSYRIRNADKVQLRMLDSVNALRQAAGAQAVQLNAELTAAAATHSRDMSVQNRPWHFGSDGSSPLDRVARAGYAGTLLGENISE
;
A
#
# COMPACT_ATOMS: atom_id res chain seq x y z
N MET A 1 -15.53 33.24 47.56
CA MET A 1 -14.36 32.45 47.13
C MET A 1 -14.75 31.10 46.50
N ASN A 2 -15.78 30.40 46.99
CA ASN A 2 -16.19 29.09 46.44
C ASN A 2 -16.82 29.13 45.03
N ARG A 3 -17.47 30.24 44.63
CA ARG A 3 -18.11 30.36 43.30
C ARG A 3 -17.13 30.61 42.16
N VAL A 4 -16.01 31.28 42.44
CA VAL A 4 -14.92 31.53 41.47
C VAL A 4 -14.11 30.25 41.24
N PHE A 5 -13.93 29.43 42.29
CA PHE A 5 -13.28 28.12 42.19
C PHE A 5 -14.09 27.14 41.34
N LEU A 6 -15.43 27.17 41.45
CA LEU A 6 -16.34 26.35 40.62
C LEU A 6 -16.33 26.78 39.14
N LEU A 7 -16.21 28.08 38.85
CA LEU A 7 -16.12 28.59 37.47
C LEU A 7 -14.76 28.29 36.81
N MET A 8 -13.66 28.32 37.58
CA MET A 8 -12.33 27.94 37.09
C MET A 8 -12.20 26.43 36.86
N ALA A 9 -12.81 25.59 37.71
CA ALA A 9 -12.83 24.14 37.52
C ALA A 9 -13.63 23.71 36.28
N ALA A 10 -14.71 24.42 35.95
CA ALA A 10 -15.51 24.16 34.75
C ALA A 10 -14.78 24.55 33.44
N ALA A 11 -13.92 25.57 33.47
CA ALA A 11 -13.15 26.02 32.31
C ALA A 11 -11.96 25.11 31.96
N ILE A 12 -11.44 24.35 32.93
CA ILE A 12 -10.34 23.39 32.72
C ILE A 12 -10.88 22.07 32.13
N LEU A 13 -12.13 21.70 32.42
CA LEU A 13 -12.75 20.49 31.90
C LEU A 13 -13.15 20.58 30.41
N THR A 14 -13.33 21.79 29.86
CA THR A 14 -13.76 21.99 28.47
C THR A 14 -12.60 22.09 27.47
N LEU A 15 -11.36 22.28 27.92
CA LEU A 15 -10.20 22.43 27.03
C LEU A 15 -9.53 21.10 26.65
N ALA A 16 -9.77 20.01 27.40
CA ALA A 16 -9.19 18.69 27.12
C ALA A 16 -9.92 17.89 26.00
N ALA A 17 -11.08 18.36 25.54
CA ALA A 17 -11.87 17.67 24.51
C ALA A 17 -11.50 18.05 23.07
N ALA A 18 -10.63 19.04 22.86
CA ALA A 18 -10.23 19.49 21.51
C ALA A 18 -9.10 18.65 20.89
N CYS A 19 -8.52 17.70 21.64
CA CYS A 19 -7.40 16.86 21.20
C CYS A 19 -7.79 15.38 21.03
N THR A 20 -9.07 15.04 20.94
CA THR A 20 -9.43 13.71 20.43
C THR A 20 -9.16 13.69 18.93
N PRO A 21 -8.21 12.88 18.44
CA PRO A 21 -8.11 12.65 17.00
C PRO A 21 -9.46 12.09 16.57
N SER A 22 -10.18 12.86 15.75
CA SER A 22 -11.30 12.35 14.98
C SER A 22 -10.73 11.18 14.19
N SER A 23 -11.01 9.95 14.63
CA SER A 23 -10.90 8.81 13.73
C SER A 23 -11.96 9.04 12.68
N GLU A 24 -11.61 9.81 11.65
CA GLU A 24 -12.28 9.70 10.38
C GLU A 24 -12.16 8.23 10.03
N SER A 25 -13.28 7.52 10.17
CA SER A 25 -13.49 6.25 9.50
C SER A 25 -13.55 6.55 8.00
N GLY A 26 -12.43 7.01 7.43
CA GLY A 26 -12.21 7.00 6.00
C GLY A 26 -12.43 5.56 5.60
N GLY A 27 -13.55 5.30 4.94
CA GLY A 27 -14.00 3.94 4.65
C GLY A 27 -12.85 3.20 3.98
N SER A 28 -12.24 2.26 4.70
CA SER A 28 -11.11 1.53 4.15
C SER A 28 -11.59 0.83 2.89
N TYR A 29 -11.11 1.31 1.73
CA TYR A 29 -11.45 0.69 0.46
C TYR A 29 -10.90 -0.73 0.47
N ARG A 30 -11.79 -1.72 0.59
CA ARG A 30 -11.41 -3.14 0.54
C ARG A 30 -11.64 -3.65 -0.87
N ILE A 31 -10.56 -3.97 -1.56
CA ILE A 31 -10.62 -4.69 -2.83
C ILE A 31 -11.25 -6.06 -2.56
N ARG A 32 -12.42 -6.31 -3.15
CA ARG A 32 -13.07 -7.62 -3.12
C ARG A 32 -12.47 -8.49 -4.22
N ASN A 33 -12.24 -9.77 -3.94
CA ASN A 33 -11.68 -10.73 -4.90
C ASN A 33 -10.30 -10.30 -5.46
N ALA A 34 -9.36 -9.95 -4.59
CA ALA A 34 -8.01 -9.51 -5.01
C ALA A 34 -7.34 -10.49 -5.99
N ASP A 35 -7.49 -11.79 -5.78
CA ASP A 35 -6.95 -12.82 -6.67
C ASP A 35 -7.50 -12.71 -8.10
N LYS A 36 -8.80 -12.38 -8.25
CA LYS A 36 -9.41 -12.16 -9.56
C LYS A 36 -8.85 -10.92 -10.25
N VAL A 37 -8.51 -9.88 -9.49
CA VAL A 37 -7.87 -8.67 -10.05
C VAL A 37 -6.50 -9.02 -10.62
N GLN A 38 -5.70 -9.79 -9.87
CA GLN A 38 -4.39 -10.23 -10.32
C GLN A 38 -4.46 -11.08 -11.60
N LEU A 39 -5.37 -12.07 -11.65
CA LEU A 39 -5.53 -12.92 -12.83
C LEU A 39 -6.02 -12.12 -14.05
N ARG A 40 -6.98 -11.21 -13.88
CA ARG A 40 -7.44 -10.34 -14.98
C ARG A 40 -6.35 -9.41 -15.50
N MET A 41 -5.46 -8.94 -14.62
CA MET A 41 -4.29 -8.15 -15.02
C MET A 41 -3.33 -8.99 -15.86
N LEU A 42 -3.00 -10.21 -15.41
CA LEU A 42 -2.18 -11.15 -16.17
C LEU A 42 -2.75 -11.42 -17.57
N ASP A 43 -4.05 -11.71 -17.65
CA ASP A 43 -4.74 -11.98 -18.91
C ASP A 43 -4.66 -10.78 -19.87
N SER A 44 -4.86 -9.57 -19.33
CA SER A 44 -4.80 -8.33 -20.11
C SER A 44 -3.38 -8.05 -20.63
N VAL A 45 -2.36 -8.26 -19.79
CA VAL A 45 -0.94 -8.15 -20.20
C VAL A 45 -0.61 -9.18 -21.28
N ASN A 46 -1.04 -10.43 -21.11
CA ASN A 46 -0.77 -11.49 -22.08
C ASN A 46 -1.50 -11.27 -23.41
N ALA A 47 -2.72 -10.70 -23.40
CA ALA A 47 -3.41 -10.30 -24.62
C ALA A 47 -2.60 -9.26 -25.41
N LEU A 48 -2.04 -8.24 -24.74
CA LEU A 48 -1.17 -7.24 -25.37
C LEU A 48 0.14 -7.85 -25.88
N ARG A 49 0.76 -8.75 -25.11
CA ARG A 49 1.98 -9.46 -25.53
C ARG A 49 1.73 -10.30 -26.78
N GLN A 50 0.63 -11.05 -26.83
CA GLN A 50 0.25 -11.83 -28.00
C GLN A 50 0.00 -10.96 -29.22
N ALA A 51 -0.71 -9.84 -29.07
CA ALA A 51 -0.92 -8.88 -30.16
C ALA A 51 0.39 -8.29 -30.70
N ALA A 52 1.42 -8.19 -29.83
CA ALA A 52 2.77 -7.76 -30.20
C ALA A 52 3.70 -8.90 -30.66
N GLY A 53 3.21 -10.14 -30.80
CA GLY A 53 4.02 -11.30 -31.17
C GLY A 53 4.99 -11.79 -30.09
N ALA A 54 4.81 -11.36 -28.84
CA ALA A 54 5.62 -11.79 -27.70
C ALA A 54 5.01 -12.99 -26.98
N GLN A 55 5.87 -13.83 -26.38
CA GLN A 55 5.45 -14.99 -25.59
C GLN A 55 4.67 -14.56 -24.34
N ALA A 56 3.64 -15.32 -23.97
CA ALA A 56 2.90 -15.10 -22.73
C ALA A 56 3.83 -15.27 -21.51
N VAL A 57 3.55 -14.49 -20.47
CA VAL A 57 4.17 -14.62 -19.15
C VAL A 57 3.23 -15.31 -18.18
N GLN A 58 3.77 -15.83 -17.09
CA GLN A 58 3.01 -16.46 -16.02
C GLN A 58 3.37 -15.82 -14.67
N LEU A 59 2.50 -15.98 -13.68
CA LEU A 59 2.81 -15.57 -12.32
C LEU A 59 3.95 -16.43 -11.76
N ASN A 60 4.83 -15.77 -11.02
CA ASN A 60 5.86 -16.39 -10.19
C ASN A 60 5.59 -15.99 -8.73
N ALA A 61 5.70 -16.95 -7.81
CA ALA A 61 5.31 -16.76 -6.41
C ALA A 61 6.21 -15.74 -5.69
N GLU A 62 7.52 -15.82 -5.92
CA GLU A 62 8.53 -14.94 -5.33
C GLU A 62 8.32 -13.48 -5.81
N LEU A 63 8.15 -13.28 -7.12
CA LEU A 63 7.86 -11.95 -7.69
C LEU A 63 6.51 -11.40 -7.21
N THR A 64 5.50 -12.26 -7.05
CA THR A 64 4.18 -11.86 -6.52
C THR A 64 4.29 -11.40 -5.07
N ALA A 65 5.06 -12.10 -4.24
CA ALA A 65 5.30 -11.72 -2.85
C ALA A 65 6.07 -10.40 -2.73
N ALA A 66 7.09 -10.20 -3.56
CA ALA A 66 7.83 -8.94 -3.63
C ALA A 66 6.92 -7.76 -4.00
N ALA A 67 6.09 -7.93 -5.05
CA ALA A 67 5.16 -6.91 -5.51
C ALA A 67 4.11 -6.57 -4.44
N ALA A 68 3.49 -7.57 -3.80
CA ALA A 68 2.48 -7.35 -2.75
C ALA A 68 3.06 -6.60 -1.54
N THR A 69 4.28 -6.94 -1.13
CA THR A 69 4.99 -6.24 -0.04
C THR A 69 5.24 -4.79 -0.40
N HIS A 70 5.72 -4.52 -1.62
CA HIS A 70 5.99 -3.16 -2.10
C HIS A 70 4.71 -2.33 -2.25
N SER A 71 3.63 -2.90 -2.80
CA SER A 71 2.33 -2.22 -2.88
C SER A 71 1.79 -1.83 -1.50
N ARG A 72 1.99 -2.68 -0.49
CA ARG A 72 1.60 -2.35 0.89
C ARG A 72 2.44 -1.21 1.45
N ASP A 73 3.74 -1.23 1.21
CA ASP A 73 4.65 -0.16 1.64
C ASP A 73 4.30 1.18 0.99
N MET A 74 4.07 1.21 -0.32
CA MET A 74 3.59 2.41 -1.03
C MET A 74 2.27 2.93 -0.47
N SER A 75 1.34 2.03 -0.13
CA SER A 75 0.06 2.41 0.49
C SER A 75 0.25 3.04 1.87
N VAL A 76 1.17 2.51 2.69
CA VAL A 76 1.47 3.08 4.02
C VAL A 76 2.16 4.44 3.91
N GLN A 77 3.05 4.59 2.92
CA GLN A 77 3.74 5.85 2.65
C GLN A 77 2.86 6.89 1.93
N ASN A 78 1.68 6.49 1.44
CA ASN A 78 0.82 7.29 0.57
C ASN A 78 1.59 7.88 -0.64
N ARG A 79 2.44 7.06 -1.26
CA ARG A 79 3.36 7.50 -2.30
C ARG A 79 3.77 6.37 -3.26
N PRO A 80 3.43 6.45 -4.56
CA PRO A 80 3.90 5.50 -5.54
C PRO A 80 5.33 5.83 -6.00
N TRP A 81 6.30 5.02 -5.60
CA TRP A 81 7.68 5.08 -6.10
C TRP A 81 8.31 3.68 -6.04
N HIS A 82 9.22 3.37 -6.96
CA HIS A 82 10.06 2.17 -7.01
C HIS A 82 10.92 1.83 -5.76
N PHE A 83 11.20 2.76 -4.84
CA PHE A 83 12.06 2.51 -3.67
C PHE A 83 11.21 2.36 -2.43
N GLY A 84 11.48 1.30 -1.67
CA GLY A 84 10.77 1.05 -0.42
C GLY A 84 11.10 2.09 0.65
N SER A 85 10.29 2.17 1.70
CA SER A 85 10.53 3.00 2.89
C SER A 85 11.85 2.65 3.60
N ASP A 86 12.31 1.40 3.44
CA ASP A 86 13.60 0.89 3.91
C ASP A 86 14.77 1.20 2.97
N GLY A 87 14.55 1.94 1.89
CA GLY A 87 15.54 2.26 0.86
C GLY A 87 15.80 1.13 -0.13
N SER A 88 15.08 0.01 -0.06
CA SER A 88 15.26 -1.11 -0.99
C SER A 88 14.92 -0.72 -2.42
N SER A 89 15.77 -1.11 -3.37
CA SER A 89 15.47 -1.09 -4.79
C SER A 89 14.60 -2.29 -5.20
N PRO A 90 14.00 -2.27 -6.40
CA PRO A 90 13.31 -3.45 -6.93
C PRO A 90 14.18 -4.71 -6.94
N LEU A 91 15.48 -4.57 -7.23
CA LEU A 91 16.45 -5.67 -7.22
C LEU A 91 16.62 -6.28 -5.82
N ASP A 92 16.75 -5.42 -4.80
CA ASP A 92 16.88 -5.89 -3.41
C ASP A 92 15.64 -6.65 -2.97
N ARG A 93 14.44 -6.18 -3.36
CA ARG A 93 13.17 -6.81 -2.98
C ARG A 93 12.97 -8.16 -3.65
N VAL A 94 13.28 -8.32 -4.94
CA VAL A 94 13.15 -9.63 -5.60
C VAL A 94 14.17 -10.64 -5.07
N ALA A 95 15.40 -10.18 -4.77
CA ALA A 95 16.43 -11.02 -4.17
C ALA A 95 16.01 -11.47 -2.76
N ARG A 96 15.47 -10.55 -1.95
CA ARG A 96 14.93 -10.84 -0.62
C ARG A 96 13.75 -11.82 -0.65
N ALA A 97 12.94 -11.78 -1.71
CA ALA A 97 11.85 -12.72 -1.93
C ALA A 97 12.33 -14.10 -2.45
N GLY A 98 13.62 -14.27 -2.72
CA GLY A 98 14.20 -15.54 -3.18
C GLY A 98 14.08 -15.80 -4.68
N TYR A 99 13.75 -14.79 -5.49
CA TYR A 99 13.67 -14.97 -6.94
C TYR A 99 15.08 -15.17 -7.53
N ALA A 100 15.32 -16.34 -8.12
CA ALA A 100 16.62 -16.71 -8.68
C ALA A 100 16.89 -16.17 -10.10
N GLY A 101 15.85 -15.61 -10.75
CA GLY A 101 15.98 -15.04 -12.10
C GLY A 101 16.47 -13.60 -12.11
N THR A 102 16.62 -13.03 -13.30
CA THR A 102 16.93 -11.62 -13.49
C THR A 102 15.65 -10.78 -13.49
N LEU A 103 15.62 -9.71 -12.70
CA LEU A 103 14.56 -8.71 -12.80
C LEU A 103 14.72 -7.91 -14.09
N LEU A 104 13.67 -7.86 -14.89
CA LEU A 104 13.68 -7.10 -16.15
C LEU A 104 13.11 -5.68 -15.99
N GLY A 105 12.21 -5.47 -15.03
CA GLY A 105 11.60 -4.17 -14.78
C GLY A 105 10.48 -4.27 -13.75
N GLU A 106 10.03 -3.11 -13.26
CA GLU A 106 8.91 -2.97 -12.34
C GLU A 106 7.98 -1.89 -12.90
N ASN A 107 6.67 -2.18 -12.97
CA ASN A 107 5.64 -1.21 -13.28
C ASN A 107 4.77 -1.01 -12.03
N ILE A 108 4.40 0.24 -11.75
CA ILE A 108 3.58 0.62 -10.60
C ILE A 108 2.42 1.53 -11.04
N SER A 109 1.31 1.48 -10.30
CA SER A 109 0.14 2.36 -10.45
C SER A 109 -0.44 2.64 -9.07
N GLU A 110 -1.00 3.84 -8.91
CA GLU A 110 -1.87 4.22 -7.79
C GLU A 110 -3.32 3.81 -8.03
#